data_AF-A0A7V3X1Y2-F1
#
_entry.id   AF-A0A7V3X1Y2-F1
#
_cell.length_a   1.000
_cell.length_b   1.000
_cell.length_c   1.000
_cell.angle_alpha   90.00
_cell.angle_beta   90.00
_cell.angle_gamma   90.00
#
_symmetry.space_group_name_H-M   'P 1'
#
loop_
_entity.id
_entity.type
_entity.pdbx_description
1 polymer ?
#
loop_
_entity_poly.entity_id
_entity_poly.type
_entity_poly.pdbx_seq_one_letter_code
_entity_poly.pdbx_strand_id
1 'polypeptide(L)' 'MRELCWMVEGRQRDQWNHTAQLLAMLYNAFRGKGQRALRPADFHPLMRKTTPTATLKQLVEMGILKQR' A
#
# COMPACT_ATOMS: atom_id res chain seq x y z
N MET A 1 0.90 -6.95 31.08
CA MET A 1 1.66 -7.44 29.89
C MET A 1 0.99 -7.11 28.55
N ARG A 2 -0.35 -7.06 28.41
CA ARG A 2 -1.00 -6.71 27.13
C ARG A 2 -0.88 -5.23 26.75
N GLU A 3 -0.96 -4.31 27.71
CA GLU A 3 -0.97 -2.86 27.43
C GLU A 3 0.34 -2.35 26.81
N LEU A 4 1.49 -2.89 27.24
CA LEU A 4 2.78 -2.54 26.66
C LEU A 4 2.88 -2.93 25.18
N CYS A 5 2.28 -4.06 24.80
CA CYS A 5 2.25 -4.51 23.41
C CYS A 5 1.48 -3.51 22.53
N TRP A 6 0.34 -3.00 23.03
CA TRP A 6 -0.48 -2.02 22.30
C TRP A 6 0.24 -0.68 22.13
N MET A 7 0.91 -0.19 23.18
CA MET A 7 1.71 1.03 23.10
C MET A 7 2.88 0.91 22.13
N VAL A 8 3.59 -0.22 22.16
CA VAL A 8 4.73 -0.48 21.27
C VAL A 8 4.28 -0.61 19.81
N GLU A 9 3.16 -1.30 19.56
CA GLU A 9 2.58 -1.39 18.21
C GLU A 9 2.09 -0.04 17.69
N GLY A 10 1.50 0.79 18.55
CA GLY A 10 1.09 2.15 18.20
C GLY A 10 2.29 3.03 17.82
N ARG A 11 3.34 2.99 18.64
CA ARG A 11 4.59 3.74 18.39
C ARG A 11 5.27 3.30 17.09
N GLN A 12 5.34 2.00 16.83
CA GLN A 12 5.92 1.48 15.58
C GLN A 12 5.11 1.92 14.36
N ARG A 13 3.77 1.90 14.45
CA ARG A 13 2.90 2.42 13.38
C ARG A 13 3.11 3.90 13.11
N ASP A 14 3.23 4.71 14.16
CA ASP A 14 3.46 6.15 14.02
C ASP A 14 4.80 6.46 13.34
N GLN A 15 5.88 5.79 13.77
CA GLN A 15 7.20 5.94 13.16
C GLN A 15 7.19 5.55 11.67
N TRP A 16 6.56 4.41 11.34
CA TRP A 16 6.46 3.98 9.94
C TRP A 16 5.57 4.89 9.10
N ASN A 17 4.50 5.46 9.65
CA ASN A 17 3.69 6.47 8.96
C ASN A 17 4.52 7.70 8.60
N HIS A 18 5.32 8.21 9.55
CA HIS A 18 6.18 9.35 9.30
C HIS A 18 7.22 9.05 8.21
N THR A 19 7.93 7.91 8.32
CA THR A 19 8.93 7.50 7.31
C THR A 19 8.29 7.30 5.93
N ALA A 20 7.11 6.67 5.87
CA ALA A 20 6.42 6.44 4.62
C ALA A 20 5.96 7.73 3.92
N GLN A 21 5.56 8.76 4.68
CA GLN A 21 5.24 10.08 4.13
C GLN A 21 6.46 10.73 3.48
N LEU A 22 7.61 10.73 4.17
CA LEU A 22 8.85 11.29 3.64
C LEU A 22 9.31 10.57 2.37
N LEU A 23 9.26 9.24 2.36
CA LEU A 23 9.63 8.43 1.19
C LEU A 23 8.69 8.70 0.00
N ALA A 24 7.38 8.79 0.23
CA ALA A 24 6.43 9.10 -0.82
C ALA A 24 6.64 10.51 -1.39
N MET A 25 6.90 11.51 -0.54
CA MET A 25 7.23 12.86 -0.99
C MET A 25 8.51 12.88 -1.83
N LEU A 26 9.57 12.25 -1.33
CA LEU A 26 10.86 12.18 -2.01
C LEU A 26 10.73 11.50 -3.37
N TYR A 27 10.11 10.31 -3.42
CA TYR A 27 9.88 9.59 -4.66
C TYR A 27 9.05 10.41 -5.65
N ASN A 28 7.95 11.01 -5.21
CA ASN A 28 7.06 11.75 -6.08
C ASN A 28 7.68 13.06 -6.60
N ALA A 29 8.62 13.65 -5.85
CA ALA A 29 9.39 14.81 -6.29
C ALA A 29 10.40 14.44 -7.40
N PHE A 30 11.05 13.29 -7.29
CA PHE A 30 12.08 12.83 -8.23
C PHE A 30 11.57 11.89 -9.34
N ARG A 31 10.25 11.62 -9.40
CA ARG A 31 9.70 10.70 -10.39
C ARG A 31 9.85 11.24 -11.82
N GLY A 32 10.21 10.34 -12.75
CA GLY A 32 10.27 10.66 -14.18
C GLY A 32 8.88 10.91 -14.80
N LYS A 33 8.84 11.61 -15.94
CA LYS A 33 7.59 11.83 -16.70
C LYS A 33 6.96 10.49 -17.08
N GLY A 34 5.69 10.28 -16.73
CA GLY A 34 4.96 9.04 -16.99
C GLY A 34 5.04 7.99 -15.88
N GLN A 35 5.87 8.18 -14.85
CA GLN A 35 5.90 7.28 -13.69
C GLN A 35 4.69 7.53 -12.78
N ARG A 36 4.07 6.44 -12.31
CA ARG A 36 2.91 6.50 -11.42
C ARG A 36 3.31 7.11 -10.08
N ALA A 37 2.49 8.04 -9.57
CA ALA A 37 2.67 8.57 -8.23
C ALA A 37 2.38 7.46 -7.20
N LEU A 38 3.28 7.33 -6.22
CA LEU A 38 3.14 6.36 -5.13
C LEU A 38 2.55 7.04 -3.89
N ARG A 39 1.74 6.30 -3.15
CA ARG A 39 1.13 6.78 -1.91
C ARG A 39 1.99 6.37 -0.71
N PRO A 40 1.92 7.07 0.42
CA PRO A 40 2.60 6.63 1.65
C PRO A 40 2.26 5.17 2.03
N ALA A 41 1.02 4.75 1.80
CA ALA A 41 0.58 3.37 2.05
C ALA A 41 1.37 2.31 1.27
N ASP A 42 1.97 2.66 0.13
CA ASP A 42 2.77 1.73 -0.67
C ASP A 42 4.17 1.49 -0.04
N PHE A 43 4.64 2.41 0.82
CA PHE A 43 5.92 2.34 1.53
C PHE A 43 5.80 1.84 2.97
N HIS A 44 4.58 1.71 3.51
CA HIS A 44 4.36 1.29 4.89
C HIS A 44 4.27 -0.24 4.99
N PRO A 45 5.20 -0.95 5.67
CA PRO A 45 5.25 -2.42 5.67
C PRO A 45 4.04 -3.07 6.34
N LEU A 46 3.47 -2.41 7.35
CA LEU A 46 2.28 -2.91 8.06
C LEU A 46 0.95 -2.56 7.37
N MET A 47 0.97 -1.79 6.27
CA MET A 47 -0.25 -1.53 5.52
C MET A 47 -0.51 -2.67 4.55
N ARG A 48 -1.69 -3.28 4.67
CA ARG A 48 -2.16 -4.26 3.69
C ARG A 48 -2.26 -3.57 2.34
N LYS A 49 -1.41 -4.00 1.40
CA LYS A 49 -1.55 -3.63 -0.01
C LYS A 49 -2.94 -4.07 -0.42
N THR A 50 -3.82 -3.11 -0.74
CA THR A 50 -5.10 -3.40 -1.38
C THR A 50 -4.77 -4.01 -2.72
N THR A 51 -4.75 -5.35 -2.80
CA THR A 51 -4.71 -6.05 -4.07
C THR A 51 -5.87 -5.50 -4.88
N PRO A 52 -5.63 -4.94 -6.08
CA PRO A 52 -6.73 -4.48 -6.90
C PRO A 52 -7.63 -5.69 -7.13
N THR A 53 -8.83 -5.67 -6.56
CA THR A 53 -9.86 -6.66 -6.86
C THR A 53 -10.13 -6.54 -8.35
N ALA A 54 -9.54 -7.43 -9.14
CA ALA A 54 -9.80 -7.51 -10.56
C ALA A 54 -11.31 -7.62 -10.72
N THR A 55 -11.89 -6.74 -11.53
CA THR A 55 -13.34 -6.79 -11.75
C THR A 55 -13.68 -8.10 -12.45
N LEU A 56 -14.85 -8.67 -12.18
CA LEU A 56 -15.26 -9.97 -12.76
C LEU A 56 -15.14 -9.99 -14.29
N LYS A 57 -15.38 -8.85 -14.96
CA LYS A 57 -15.16 -8.68 -16.40
C LYS A 57 -13.71 -8.90 -16.82
N GLN A 58 -12.74 -8.36 -16.07
CA GLN A 58 -11.31 -8.54 -16.35
C GLN A 58 -10.86 -9.99 -16.17
N LEU A 59 -11.44 -10.71 -15.20
CA LEU A 59 -11.15 -12.13 -14.98
C LEU A 59 -11.72 -13.01 -16.10
N VAL A 60 -12.88 -12.65 -16.67
CA VAL A 60 -13.46 -13.33 -17.84
C VAL A 60 -12.63 -13.02 -19.10
N GLU A 61 -12.23 -11.78 -19.33
CA GLU A 61 -11.36 -11.39 -20.46
C GLU A 61 -9.97 -12.05 -20.40
N MET A 62 -9.43 -12.23 -19.19
CA MET A 62 -8.17 -12.97 -18.98
C MET A 62 -8.33 -14.50 -19.11
N GLY A 63 -9.54 -14.99 -19.42
CA GLY A 63 -9.80 -16.43 -19.59
C GLY A 63 -9.78 -17.23 -18.28
N ILE A 64 -9.73 -16.55 -17.13
CA ILE A 64 -9.67 -17.17 -15.79
C ILE A 64 -11.05 -17.68 -15.38
N LEU A 65 -12.12 -17.02 -15.83
CA LEU A 65 -13.50 -17.42 -15.57
C LEU A 65 -14.25 -17.67 -16.88
N LYS A 66 -14.79 -18.89 -17.04
CA LYS A 66 -15.66 -19.24 -18.18
C LYS A 66 -17.09 -18.81 -17.87
N GLN A 67 -17.61 -17.82 -18.60
CA GLN A 67 -19.04 -17.53 -18.61
C GLN A 67 -19.79 -18.77 -19.16
N ARG A 68 -20.80 -19.22 -18.43
CA ARG A 68 -21.72 -20.28 -18.86
C ARG A 68 -22.67 -19.76 -19.93
#